data_AF-A0A915EC01-F1
#
_entry.id   AF-A0A915EC01-F1
#
_cell.length_a   1.000
_cell.length_b   1.000
_cell.length_c   1.000
_cell.angle_alpha   90.00
_cell.angle_beta   90.00
_cell.angle_gamma   90.00
#
_symmetry.space_group_name_H-M   'P 1'
#
loop_
_entity.id
_entity.type
_entity.pdbx_description
1 polymer ?
#
loop_
_entity_poly.entity_id
_entity_poly.type
_entity_poly.pdbx_seq_one_letter_code
_entity_poly.pdbx_strand_id
1 'polypeptide(L)'
;MSTMFKDKEDPKTGSDSALKILVDSSKTFQTVFGFGGAFTDSTGINLNALSEATRQKLLEAYFGENKCPLPAAISPLIPYLLKAWKLSKGELKLFASPWSAPGWMKSNGHMKGGGHLKGEFNGPYYQTYAKYFVRFLEEYWKKGVEFWGLTIQNEPGSGLDPFWNWQTMAFSSVQQRDFAHSLLSPALKGSPGGKEVKIMAHDDQRNGILVAAKDIYNDSAKAAAIDGLGVHWYSQSEFEALTQAHLLSPDKFILATEACTGYGYGPNEPLLGDWDRGQQYGYDILNNLKNWVIGWTDWNMALDLQGGPNWVSNFVDSPVIVNATADEFYKQPMFYFLGHFSKFVPRGSVRIDSQVSPAPCRSVEHVAFRTPNGNRVLVMINKHEKLTFNVTIEDSKMAGKSADINLQPKSINTVVWAKVSKYYCDVDIAVFSLRTRIHSQNNMGKQGGLGREARQQPLHQSRIELESLMSRTSRTSALSEPRAGTADSYTYTMITVEPNAVRQNYIKEEIDQRSGFIHVTKAAIITGFLLLFIGFYGWYRIWSFFFKCRNRSCTEKLPNGSTVTSLIDTESTLLISTIILFYEMCVVSMIVGVFLKRRLFLLPLILCTLLSCTQVTFRHCKLLAVWFRLC
;
A
#
# COMPACT_ATOMS: atom_id res chain seq x y z
N MET A 1 7.12 2.40 27.54
CA MET A 1 6.03 1.76 28.30
C MET A 1 4.80 1.75 27.41
N SER A 2 4.48 0.61 26.81
CA SER A 2 3.30 0.43 25.96
C SER A 2 2.14 -0.04 26.84
N THR A 3 1.18 0.85 27.10
CA THR A 3 -0.08 0.51 27.75
C THR A 3 -0.97 -0.17 26.72
N MET A 4 -0.94 -1.51 26.68
CA MET A 4 -1.98 -2.29 26.01
C MET A 4 -3.31 -2.01 26.71
N PHE A 5 -4.22 -1.35 26.00
CA PHE A 5 -5.63 -1.39 26.36
C PHE A 5 -6.09 -2.85 26.18
N LYS A 6 -6.41 -3.52 27.29
CA LYS A 6 -7.17 -4.78 27.23
C LYS A 6 -8.54 -4.44 26.66
N ASP A 7 -8.86 -4.97 25.49
CA ASP A 7 -10.22 -4.98 24.98
C ASP A 7 -11.13 -5.65 26.01
N LYS A 8 -12.21 -4.96 26.40
CA LYS A 8 -13.31 -5.60 27.10
C LYS A 8 -13.83 -6.70 26.16
N GLU A 9 -13.81 -7.95 26.63
CA GLU A 9 -14.27 -9.11 25.89
C GLU A 9 -15.66 -8.82 25.28
N ASP A 10 -15.81 -9.11 23.97
CA ASP A 10 -17.12 -9.27 23.35
C ASP A 10 -17.94 -10.27 24.21
N PRO A 11 -19.27 -10.09 24.36
CA PRO A 11 -20.08 -10.90 25.26
C PRO A 11 -19.81 -12.41 25.07
N LYS A 12 -19.48 -13.09 26.17
CA LYS A 12 -19.06 -14.49 26.18
C LYS A 12 -20.16 -15.43 25.65
N THR A 13 -19.75 -16.20 24.64
CA THR A 13 -20.01 -17.63 24.40
C THR A 13 -21.45 -18.11 24.15
N GLY A 14 -21.68 -18.65 22.94
CA GLY A 14 -22.67 -19.70 22.66
C GLY A 14 -23.79 -19.27 21.70
N SER A 15 -23.82 -19.92 20.52
CA SER A 15 -24.76 -19.70 19.40
C SER A 15 -24.56 -18.40 18.61
N ASP A 16 -24.95 -18.41 17.34
CA ASP A 16 -24.93 -17.27 16.43
C ASP A 16 -25.33 -15.97 17.13
N SER A 17 -24.45 -14.98 17.14
CA SER A 17 -24.73 -13.71 17.79
C SER A 17 -25.69 -12.91 16.92
N ALA A 18 -26.98 -12.97 17.26
CA ALA A 18 -28.03 -12.25 16.59
C ALA A 18 -27.86 -10.74 16.80
N LEU A 19 -27.65 -10.00 15.71
CA LEU A 19 -27.60 -8.55 15.68
C LEU A 19 -28.79 -8.01 14.91
N LYS A 20 -29.24 -6.82 15.27
CA LYS A 20 -30.25 -6.08 14.52
C LYS A 20 -29.67 -4.75 14.05
N ILE A 21 -29.80 -4.42 12.78
CA ILE A 21 -29.43 -3.11 12.22
C ILE A 21 -30.70 -2.39 11.75
N LEU A 22 -31.04 -1.28 12.40
CA LEU A 22 -32.14 -0.41 12.00
C LEU A 22 -31.60 0.71 11.11
N VAL A 23 -32.16 0.85 9.91
CA VAL A 23 -31.85 1.89 8.93
C VAL A 23 -32.96 2.94 8.89
N ASP A 24 -32.60 4.22 9.01
CA ASP A 24 -33.53 5.35 8.96
C ASP A 24 -33.18 6.35 7.86
N SER A 25 -33.86 6.18 6.72
CA SER A 25 -33.69 7.05 5.54
C SER A 25 -34.31 8.45 5.67
N SER A 26 -34.94 8.79 6.81
CA SER A 26 -35.35 10.18 7.12
C SER A 26 -34.29 10.97 7.87
N LYS A 27 -33.29 10.32 8.48
CA LYS A 27 -32.12 10.98 9.06
C LYS A 27 -30.97 10.96 8.06
N THR A 28 -30.67 12.11 7.49
CA THR A 28 -29.66 12.27 6.43
C THR A 28 -28.46 13.06 6.91
N PHE A 29 -27.30 12.77 6.32
CA PHE A 29 -26.04 13.46 6.60
C PHE A 29 -25.44 13.99 5.30
N GLN A 30 -24.14 13.86 5.08
CA GLN A 30 -23.46 14.34 3.89
C GLN A 30 -23.83 13.57 2.61
N THR A 31 -23.69 14.25 1.48
CA THR A 31 -23.77 13.64 0.15
C THR A 31 -22.39 13.11 -0.25
N VAL A 32 -22.34 11.86 -0.69
CA VAL A 32 -21.15 11.19 -1.18
C VAL A 32 -20.78 11.75 -2.55
N PHE A 33 -19.57 12.30 -2.63
CA PHE A 33 -18.96 12.81 -3.84
C PHE A 33 -18.36 11.69 -4.69
N GLY A 34 -17.65 10.74 -4.10
CA GLY A 34 -17.15 9.57 -4.82
C GLY A 34 -15.92 8.93 -4.20
N PHE A 35 -15.40 7.94 -4.91
CA PHE A 35 -14.23 7.15 -4.52
C PHE A 35 -13.19 7.21 -5.63
N GLY A 36 -11.92 7.12 -5.27
CA GLY A 36 -10.83 7.42 -6.19
C GLY A 36 -9.50 6.74 -5.89
N GLY A 37 -8.54 7.07 -6.74
CA GLY A 37 -7.15 6.64 -6.69
C GLY A 37 -6.30 7.72 -7.37
N ALA A 38 -4.98 7.63 -7.23
CA ALA A 38 -4.04 8.55 -7.84
C ALA A 38 -3.38 7.94 -9.09
N PHE A 39 -3.38 8.70 -10.17
CA PHE A 39 -2.56 8.41 -11.34
C PHE A 39 -1.21 9.08 -11.16
N THR A 40 -0.32 8.37 -10.50
CA THR A 40 1.08 8.75 -10.34
C THR A 40 1.89 8.36 -11.57
N ASP A 41 3.10 8.90 -11.70
CA ASP A 41 4.05 8.44 -12.72
C ASP A 41 4.29 6.93 -12.63
N SER A 42 4.37 6.39 -11.41
CA SER A 42 4.50 4.95 -11.15
C SER A 42 3.32 4.15 -11.69
N THR A 43 2.08 4.62 -11.49
CA THR A 43 0.89 4.02 -12.09
C THR A 43 0.99 4.02 -13.62
N GLY A 44 1.43 5.14 -14.21
CA GLY A 44 1.58 5.27 -15.66
C GLY A 44 2.64 4.35 -16.25
N ILE A 45 3.78 4.21 -15.57
CA ILE A 45 4.86 3.30 -15.95
C ILE A 45 4.35 1.85 -15.91
N ASN A 46 3.66 1.45 -14.85
CA ASN A 46 3.12 0.09 -14.73
C ASN A 46 2.04 -0.22 -15.78
N LEU A 47 1.17 0.75 -16.08
CA LEU A 47 0.21 0.62 -17.18
C LEU A 47 0.93 0.47 -18.52
N ASN A 48 1.96 1.27 -18.78
CA ASN A 48 2.75 1.21 -20.02
C ASN A 48 3.53 -0.10 -20.19
N ALA A 49 3.84 -0.79 -19.09
CA ALA A 49 4.57 -2.05 -19.11
C ALA A 49 3.71 -3.25 -19.54
N LEU A 50 2.39 -3.10 -19.60
CA LEU A 50 1.45 -4.13 -20.06
C LEU A 50 1.16 -4.02 -21.56
N SER A 51 0.78 -5.14 -22.18
CA SER A 51 0.22 -5.14 -23.53
C SER A 51 -1.06 -4.29 -23.58
N GLU A 52 -1.41 -3.79 -24.78
CA GLU A 52 -2.60 -2.97 -24.94
C GLU A 52 -3.88 -3.66 -24.47
N ALA A 53 -4.00 -4.97 -24.73
CA ALA A 53 -5.15 -5.77 -24.33
C ALA A 53 -5.23 -5.93 -22.81
N THR A 54 -4.11 -6.25 -22.15
CA THR A 54 -4.09 -6.41 -20.69
C THR A 54 -4.30 -5.07 -19.98
N ARG A 55 -3.68 -4.01 -20.49
CA ARG A 55 -3.88 -2.63 -20.04
C ARG A 55 -5.33 -2.17 -20.18
N GLN A 56 -6.00 -2.53 -21.27
CA GLN A 56 -7.43 -2.25 -21.46
C GLN A 56 -8.27 -2.91 -20.36
N LYS A 57 -8.03 -4.20 -20.08
CA LYS A 57 -8.74 -4.94 -19.03
C LYS A 57 -8.53 -4.33 -17.64
N LEU A 58 -7.32 -3.85 -17.34
CA LEU A 58 -7.03 -3.15 -16.09
C LEU A 58 -7.82 -1.84 -15.98
N LEU A 59 -7.81 -1.01 -17.04
CA LEU A 59 -8.58 0.24 -17.07
C LEU A 59 -10.10 -0.01 -16.99
N GLU A 60 -10.60 -1.08 -17.60
CA GLU A 60 -12.00 -1.51 -17.49
C GLU A 60 -12.36 -1.99 -16.09
N ALA A 61 -11.44 -2.68 -15.39
CA ALA A 61 -11.67 -3.13 -14.02
C ALA A 61 -11.96 -1.95 -13.08
N TYR A 62 -11.23 -0.84 -13.25
CA TYR A 62 -11.54 0.39 -12.53
C TYR A 62 -12.75 1.12 -13.15
N PHE A 63 -12.70 1.51 -14.42
CA PHE A 63 -13.61 2.54 -14.96
C PHE A 63 -14.80 2.02 -15.78
N GLY A 64 -14.81 0.75 -16.20
CA GLY A 64 -15.81 0.17 -17.11
C GLY A 64 -17.11 -0.26 -16.42
N GLU A 65 -18.22 -0.41 -17.15
CA GLU A 65 -19.62 -0.49 -16.65
C GLU A 65 -19.90 -1.48 -15.49
N ASN A 66 -19.09 -2.53 -15.29
CA ASN A 66 -19.22 -3.49 -14.18
C ASN A 66 -18.45 -3.09 -12.88
N LYS A 67 -18.37 -1.77 -12.62
CA LYS A 67 -17.34 -0.93 -11.96
C LYS A 67 -16.78 -1.23 -10.56
N CYS A 68 -15.56 -0.67 -10.33
CA CYS A 68 -15.02 0.00 -9.12
C CYS A 68 -14.32 1.34 -9.56
N PRO A 69 -15.01 2.48 -9.70
CA PRO A 69 -14.50 3.64 -10.48
C PRO A 69 -13.58 4.58 -9.70
N LEU A 70 -12.45 5.02 -10.29
CA LEU A 70 -11.47 5.97 -9.70
C LEU A 70 -10.96 7.09 -10.69
N PRO A 71 -10.43 8.26 -10.28
CA PRO A 71 -9.87 9.35 -11.16
C PRO A 71 -8.33 9.52 -11.23
N ALA A 72 -7.81 10.53 -11.97
CA ALA A 72 -6.45 10.59 -12.57
C ALA A 72 -5.69 11.97 -12.71
N ALA A 73 -4.39 12.02 -13.11
CA ALA A 73 -3.44 13.18 -13.28
C ALA A 73 -2.33 12.92 -14.39
N ILE A 74 -1.44 13.89 -14.82
CA ILE A 74 -0.46 13.83 -15.98
C ILE A 74 1.01 13.77 -15.52
N SER A 75 2.04 13.19 -16.18
CA SER A 75 2.48 12.95 -17.59
C SER A 75 2.76 11.45 -17.84
N PRO A 76 3.23 10.96 -19.02
CA PRO A 76 2.60 9.90 -19.88
C PRO A 76 1.11 9.54 -19.71
N LEU A 77 0.41 10.11 -18.75
CA LEU A 77 -0.90 9.64 -18.28
C LEU A 77 -2.10 10.30 -18.99
N ILE A 78 -1.93 11.39 -19.75
CA ILE A 78 -3.04 12.06 -20.49
C ILE A 78 -3.90 11.07 -21.29
N PRO A 79 -3.32 10.14 -22.06
CA PRO A 79 -4.14 9.18 -22.80
C PRO A 79 -4.98 8.30 -21.87
N TYR A 80 -4.44 7.92 -20.71
CA TYR A 80 -5.15 7.11 -19.71
C TYR A 80 -6.22 7.91 -18.98
N LEU A 81 -5.97 9.17 -18.70
CA LEU A 81 -6.92 10.16 -18.18
C LEU A 81 -8.17 10.26 -19.08
N LEU A 82 -7.96 10.57 -20.36
CA LEU A 82 -9.05 10.73 -21.33
C LEU A 82 -9.80 9.41 -21.54
N LYS A 83 -9.08 8.29 -21.51
CA LYS A 83 -9.66 6.95 -21.60
C LYS A 83 -10.49 6.59 -20.37
N ALA A 84 -10.01 6.88 -19.17
CA ALA A 84 -10.76 6.71 -17.92
C ALA A 84 -12.00 7.61 -17.88
N TRP A 85 -11.88 8.87 -18.33
CA TRP A 85 -12.99 9.79 -18.46
C TRP A 85 -14.06 9.27 -19.43
N LYS A 86 -13.65 8.74 -20.59
CA LYS A 86 -14.58 8.12 -21.55
C LYS A 86 -15.26 6.87 -20.98
N LEU A 87 -14.50 5.97 -20.35
CA LEU A 87 -15.03 4.75 -19.72
C LEU A 87 -16.01 5.05 -18.58
N SER A 88 -15.77 6.12 -17.83
CA SER A 88 -16.67 6.58 -16.77
C SER A 88 -17.88 7.38 -17.29
N LYS A 89 -18.05 7.53 -18.61
CA LYS A 89 -19.12 8.33 -19.25
C LYS A 89 -19.10 9.81 -18.82
N GLY A 90 -17.91 10.35 -18.57
CA GLY A 90 -17.73 11.75 -18.17
C GLY A 90 -18.05 12.05 -16.70
N GLU A 91 -18.32 11.03 -15.87
CA GLU A 91 -18.60 11.21 -14.44
C GLU A 91 -17.33 11.40 -13.59
N LEU A 92 -16.16 11.22 -14.20
CA LEU A 92 -14.85 11.37 -13.55
C LEU A 92 -14.62 12.80 -13.08
N LYS A 93 -14.19 12.96 -11.82
CA LYS A 93 -13.78 14.25 -11.26
C LYS A 93 -12.32 14.17 -10.84
N LEU A 94 -11.49 15.04 -11.40
CA LEU A 94 -10.06 15.07 -11.14
C LEU A 94 -9.75 16.13 -10.08
N PHE A 95 -8.81 15.84 -9.19
CA PHE A 95 -8.15 16.89 -8.42
C PHE A 95 -6.63 16.74 -8.53
N ALA A 96 -5.90 17.83 -8.31
CA ALA A 96 -4.44 17.86 -8.34
C ALA A 96 -3.87 18.37 -7.02
N SER A 97 -2.75 17.81 -6.60
CA SER A 97 -1.98 18.25 -5.44
C SER A 97 -0.51 18.43 -5.84
N PRO A 98 0.16 19.54 -5.53
CA PRO A 98 1.59 19.67 -5.74
C PRO A 98 2.37 19.23 -4.49
N TRP A 99 3.45 18.48 -4.68
CA TRP A 99 4.33 18.09 -3.57
C TRP A 99 5.34 19.18 -3.24
N SER A 100 5.71 20.01 -4.20
CA SER A 100 6.71 21.05 -3.97
C SER A 100 6.65 22.11 -5.06
N ALA A 101 6.99 23.34 -4.70
CA ALA A 101 7.38 24.34 -5.69
C ALA A 101 8.75 23.98 -6.33
N PRO A 102 9.07 24.50 -7.53
CA PRO A 102 10.41 24.41 -8.09
C PRO A 102 11.49 24.87 -7.10
N GLY A 103 12.63 24.19 -7.05
CA GLY A 103 13.69 24.44 -6.06
C GLY A 103 14.17 25.90 -6.01
N TRP A 104 14.21 26.61 -7.16
CA TRP A 104 14.60 28.02 -7.20
C TRP A 104 13.64 28.95 -6.44
N MET A 105 12.39 28.53 -6.21
CA MET A 105 11.38 29.25 -5.43
C MET A 105 11.45 28.93 -3.93
N LYS A 106 12.17 27.88 -3.51
CA LYS A 106 12.20 27.40 -2.13
C LYS A 106 13.38 27.93 -1.34
N SER A 107 13.20 28.20 -0.05
CA SER A 107 14.23 28.72 0.85
C SER A 107 15.49 27.85 0.91
N ASN A 108 15.34 26.53 0.74
CA ASN A 108 16.44 25.58 0.72
C ASN A 108 17.01 25.30 -0.69
N GLY A 109 16.46 25.88 -1.76
CA GLY A 109 16.94 25.68 -3.13
C GLY A 109 16.59 24.34 -3.78
N HIS A 110 15.89 23.43 -3.08
CA HIS A 110 15.67 22.05 -3.52
C HIS A 110 14.20 21.63 -3.38
N MET A 111 13.70 20.76 -4.28
CA MET A 111 12.33 20.22 -4.16
C MET A 111 12.19 19.24 -2.99
N LYS A 112 13.26 18.55 -2.60
CA LYS A 112 13.35 17.74 -1.37
C LYS A 112 13.93 18.52 -0.21
N GLY A 113 13.83 17.96 0.99
CA GLY A 113 14.18 18.64 2.22
C GLY A 113 13.20 19.76 2.54
N GLY A 114 12.90 19.91 3.82
CA GLY A 114 12.00 20.94 4.33
C GLY A 114 12.42 22.35 3.91
N GLY A 115 11.43 23.21 3.73
CA GLY A 115 11.60 24.58 3.24
C GLY A 115 10.28 25.17 2.77
N HIS A 116 10.17 26.49 2.86
CA HIS A 116 9.00 27.27 2.44
C HIS A 116 9.34 28.08 1.17
N LEU A 117 8.34 28.76 0.59
CA LEU A 117 8.58 29.71 -0.51
C LEU A 117 9.47 30.88 -0.04
N LYS A 118 10.36 31.35 -0.91
CA LYS A 118 11.25 32.49 -0.65
C LYS A 118 10.49 33.81 -0.53
N GLY A 119 11.08 34.73 0.24
CA GLY A 119 10.64 36.11 0.34
C GLY A 119 9.36 36.28 1.17
N GLU A 120 8.88 37.52 1.19
CA GLU A 120 7.69 37.89 1.96
C GLU A 120 6.42 37.27 1.37
N PHE A 121 5.45 37.01 2.24
CA PHE A 121 4.11 36.64 1.83
C PHE A 121 3.53 37.70 0.88
N ASN A 122 2.83 37.26 -0.17
CA ASN A 122 2.39 38.12 -1.29
C ASN A 122 3.51 38.72 -2.17
N GLY A 123 4.77 38.38 -1.90
CA GLY A 123 5.91 38.74 -2.74
C GLY A 123 5.94 37.99 -4.09
N PRO A 124 6.97 38.23 -4.91
CA PRO A 124 7.04 37.71 -6.28
C PRO A 124 7.02 36.17 -6.37
N TYR A 125 7.59 35.46 -5.39
CA TYR A 125 7.57 33.99 -5.38
C TYR A 125 6.17 33.42 -5.12
N TYR A 126 5.42 33.98 -4.15
CA TYR A 126 4.04 33.57 -3.88
C TYR A 126 3.12 33.88 -5.07
N GLN A 127 3.22 35.07 -5.66
CA GLN A 127 2.46 35.42 -6.87
C GLN A 127 2.79 34.50 -8.05
N THR A 128 4.06 34.18 -8.23
CA THR A 128 4.50 33.25 -9.29
C THR A 128 3.98 31.84 -9.04
N TYR A 129 3.91 31.41 -7.78
CA TYR A 129 3.38 30.11 -7.42
C TYR A 129 1.87 30.01 -7.73
N ALA A 130 1.08 31.05 -7.44
CA ALA A 130 -0.32 31.10 -7.86
C ALA A 130 -0.49 31.01 -9.39
N LYS A 131 0.36 31.71 -10.16
CA LYS A 131 0.40 31.61 -11.63
C LYS A 131 0.82 30.23 -12.12
N TYR A 132 1.64 29.51 -11.37
CA TYR A 132 2.04 28.13 -11.69
C TYR A 132 0.83 27.18 -11.67
N PHE A 133 -0.07 27.31 -10.67
CA PHE A 133 -1.33 26.55 -10.65
C PHE A 133 -2.22 26.87 -11.85
N VAL A 134 -2.41 28.16 -12.15
CA VAL A 134 -3.18 28.60 -13.32
C VAL A 134 -2.62 27.98 -14.60
N ARG A 135 -1.29 28.07 -14.79
CA ARG A 135 -0.66 27.52 -15.98
C ARG A 135 -0.83 26.01 -16.07
N PHE A 136 -0.68 25.29 -14.96
CA PHE A 136 -0.94 23.85 -14.89
C PHE A 136 -2.35 23.51 -15.38
N LEU A 137 -3.37 24.18 -14.85
CA LEU A 137 -4.77 23.94 -15.23
C LEU A 137 -5.04 24.28 -16.69
N GLU A 138 -4.48 25.38 -17.20
CA GLU A 138 -4.63 25.77 -18.61
C GLU A 138 -3.98 24.78 -19.57
N GLU A 139 -2.80 24.26 -19.25
CA GLU A 139 -2.13 23.26 -20.10
C GLU A 139 -2.89 21.94 -20.16
N TYR A 140 -3.57 21.55 -19.08
CA TYR A 140 -4.47 20.40 -19.07
C TYR A 140 -5.77 20.67 -19.82
N TRP A 141 -6.36 21.85 -19.60
CA TRP A 141 -7.60 22.27 -20.24
C TRP A 141 -7.45 22.31 -21.78
N LYS A 142 -6.31 22.81 -22.29
CA LYS A 142 -5.96 22.76 -23.73
C LYS A 142 -5.92 21.35 -24.31
N LYS A 143 -5.76 20.33 -23.47
CA LYS A 143 -5.74 18.90 -23.85
C LYS A 143 -7.06 18.19 -23.55
N GLY A 144 -8.12 18.93 -23.23
CA GLY A 144 -9.44 18.39 -22.92
C GLY A 144 -9.53 17.72 -21.54
N VAL A 145 -8.61 18.04 -20.62
CA VAL A 145 -8.63 17.52 -19.25
C VAL A 145 -9.05 18.63 -18.30
N GLU A 146 -10.16 18.44 -17.63
CA GLU A 146 -10.73 19.40 -16.68
C GLU A 146 -10.58 18.91 -15.23
N PHE A 147 -10.19 19.82 -14.35
CA PHE A 147 -10.11 19.55 -12.92
C PHE A 147 -11.36 20.04 -12.19
N TRP A 148 -11.84 19.23 -11.27
CA TRP A 148 -12.86 19.62 -10.30
C TRP A 148 -12.25 20.41 -9.14
N GLY A 149 -11.06 20.02 -8.69
CA GLY A 149 -10.42 20.63 -7.53
C GLY A 149 -8.91 20.59 -7.56
N LEU A 150 -8.31 21.22 -6.57
CA LEU A 150 -6.89 21.11 -6.25
C LEU A 150 -6.69 21.26 -4.74
N THR A 151 -5.57 20.77 -4.24
CA THR A 151 -5.09 21.09 -2.91
C THR A 151 -3.95 22.09 -3.02
N ILE A 152 -3.75 22.91 -1.98
CA ILE A 152 -2.72 23.96 -2.00
C ILE A 152 -1.31 23.36 -1.95
N GLN A 153 -1.14 22.24 -1.25
CA GLN A 153 0.15 21.60 -1.02
C GLN A 153 -0.11 20.20 -0.46
N ASN A 154 0.53 19.18 -1.02
CA ASN A 154 0.54 17.83 -0.45
C ASN A 154 1.35 17.81 0.85
N GLU A 155 0.79 17.27 1.92
CA GLU A 155 1.45 17.07 3.21
C GLU A 155 2.32 18.28 3.65
N PRO A 156 1.75 19.48 3.77
CA PRO A 156 2.49 20.69 4.09
C PRO A 156 3.27 20.60 5.41
N GLY A 157 2.85 19.74 6.35
CA GLY A 157 3.58 19.46 7.57
C GLY A 157 4.93 18.78 7.34
N SER A 158 5.04 17.93 6.31
CA SER A 158 6.30 17.26 5.95
C SER A 158 7.41 18.26 5.57
N GLY A 159 7.03 19.43 5.06
CA GLY A 159 7.96 20.48 4.66
C GLY A 159 8.65 21.18 5.83
N LEU A 160 8.23 20.90 7.06
CA LEU A 160 8.89 21.35 8.29
C LEU A 160 10.14 20.51 8.62
N ASP A 161 10.25 19.29 8.10
CA ASP A 161 11.42 18.44 8.31
C ASP A 161 12.53 18.76 7.29
N PRO A 162 13.65 19.37 7.70
CA PRO A 162 14.74 19.71 6.78
C PRO A 162 15.38 18.49 6.11
N PHE A 163 15.21 17.28 6.66
CA PHE A 163 15.77 16.04 6.16
C PHE A 163 14.77 15.17 5.40
N TRP A 164 13.59 15.70 5.09
CA TRP A 164 12.58 14.96 4.34
C TRP A 164 13.12 14.48 2.98
N ASN A 165 12.98 13.18 2.72
CA ASN A 165 13.76 12.51 1.68
C ASN A 165 13.24 12.73 0.25
N TRP A 166 11.98 13.12 0.08
CA TRP A 166 11.35 13.36 -1.23
C TRP A 166 10.76 14.76 -1.35
N GLN A 167 10.05 15.02 -2.45
CA GLN A 167 9.44 16.30 -2.74
C GLN A 167 8.50 16.74 -1.60
N THR A 168 8.74 17.92 -1.06
CA THR A 168 7.93 18.53 0.01
C THR A 168 8.03 20.05 0.00
N MET A 169 7.08 20.75 0.62
CA MET A 169 7.18 22.18 0.91
C MET A 169 6.30 22.56 2.12
N ALA A 170 6.83 23.41 3.01
CA ALA A 170 6.10 23.87 4.18
C ALA A 170 5.05 24.92 3.80
N PHE A 171 3.84 24.76 4.35
CA PHE A 171 2.76 25.74 4.26
C PHE A 171 1.86 25.67 5.49
N SER A 172 1.94 26.63 6.42
CA SER A 172 1.08 26.59 7.61
C SER A 172 -0.39 26.77 7.25
N SER A 173 -1.32 26.30 8.10
CA SER A 173 -2.77 26.42 7.89
C SER A 173 -3.21 27.88 7.65
N VAL A 174 -2.64 28.81 8.42
CA VAL A 174 -2.88 30.27 8.27
C VAL A 174 -2.35 30.77 6.93
N GLN A 175 -1.14 30.35 6.54
CA GLN A 175 -0.60 30.72 5.23
C GLN A 175 -1.48 30.16 4.12
N GLN A 176 -1.94 28.90 4.19
CA GLN A 176 -2.78 28.28 3.18
C GLN A 176 -4.06 29.08 2.96
N ARG A 177 -4.77 29.44 4.04
CA ARG A 177 -5.93 30.33 4.00
C ARG A 177 -5.62 31.65 3.32
N ASP A 178 -4.57 32.33 3.77
CA ASP A 178 -4.22 33.65 3.26
C ASP A 178 -3.79 33.59 1.79
N PHE A 179 -3.10 32.53 1.37
CA PHE A 179 -2.66 32.29 -0.01
C PHE A 179 -3.86 32.00 -0.92
N ALA A 180 -4.80 31.17 -0.47
CA ALA A 180 -6.04 30.89 -1.17
C ALA A 180 -6.84 32.18 -1.40
N HIS A 181 -7.06 32.95 -0.35
CA HIS A 181 -7.82 34.19 -0.41
C HIS A 181 -7.16 35.26 -1.28
N SER A 182 -5.88 35.54 -1.03
CA SER A 182 -5.23 36.75 -1.54
C SER A 182 -4.61 36.57 -2.92
N LEU A 183 -4.31 35.32 -3.30
CA LEU A 183 -3.53 35.04 -4.52
C LEU A 183 -4.16 33.98 -5.40
N LEU A 184 -4.41 32.78 -4.87
CA LEU A 184 -4.80 31.63 -5.69
C LEU A 184 -6.23 31.78 -6.22
N SER A 185 -7.23 32.03 -5.36
CA SER A 185 -8.63 32.17 -5.81
C SER A 185 -8.81 33.32 -6.82
N PRO A 186 -8.25 34.53 -6.62
CA PRO A 186 -8.28 35.58 -7.64
C PRO A 186 -7.62 35.16 -8.95
N ALA A 187 -6.46 34.50 -8.91
CA ALA A 187 -5.76 34.05 -10.11
C ALA A 187 -6.55 32.98 -10.88
N LEU A 188 -7.16 32.01 -10.18
CA LEU A 188 -7.98 30.96 -10.78
C LEU A 188 -9.23 31.52 -11.46
N LYS A 189 -9.93 32.47 -10.82
CA LYS A 189 -11.13 33.12 -11.39
C LYS A 189 -10.88 33.82 -12.73
N GLY A 190 -9.65 34.28 -12.96
CA GLY A 190 -9.22 34.89 -14.22
C GLY A 190 -8.88 33.90 -15.34
N SER A 191 -8.84 32.58 -15.06
CA SER A 191 -8.42 31.56 -16.01
C SER A 191 -9.58 30.69 -16.50
N PRO A 192 -9.70 30.44 -17.82
CA PRO A 192 -10.74 29.56 -18.38
C PRO A 192 -10.77 28.17 -17.74
N GLY A 193 -9.60 27.56 -17.52
CA GLY A 193 -9.46 26.22 -16.92
C GLY A 193 -9.44 26.21 -15.40
N GLY A 194 -9.42 27.39 -14.75
CA GLY A 194 -9.31 27.52 -13.30
C GLY A 194 -10.55 28.07 -12.59
N LYS A 195 -11.42 28.79 -13.30
CA LYS A 195 -12.50 29.59 -12.68
C LYS A 195 -13.53 28.81 -11.85
N GLU A 196 -13.71 27.52 -12.11
CA GLU A 196 -14.65 26.64 -11.39
C GLU A 196 -13.96 25.64 -10.44
N VAL A 197 -12.61 25.67 -10.40
CA VAL A 197 -11.83 24.69 -9.64
C VAL A 197 -11.96 24.95 -8.14
N LYS A 198 -12.25 23.89 -7.39
CA LYS A 198 -12.37 23.90 -5.93
C LYS A 198 -10.99 23.93 -5.26
N ILE A 199 -10.84 24.76 -4.24
CA ILE A 199 -9.58 24.85 -3.48
C ILE A 199 -9.72 24.10 -2.15
N MET A 200 -8.84 23.13 -1.95
CA MET A 200 -8.72 22.38 -0.71
C MET A 200 -7.45 22.78 0.05
N ALA A 201 -7.57 22.93 1.36
CA ALA A 201 -6.44 23.12 2.27
C ALA A 201 -6.21 21.86 3.13
N HIS A 202 -5.23 21.92 4.03
CA HIS A 202 -4.76 20.83 4.88
C HIS A 202 -4.01 19.75 4.09
N ASP A 203 -4.71 18.86 3.39
CA ASP A 203 -4.14 17.77 2.56
C ASP A 203 -2.98 17.03 3.26
N ASP A 204 -3.22 16.70 4.53
CA ASP A 204 -2.25 16.10 5.44
C ASP A 204 -2.97 15.16 6.43
N GLN A 205 -2.22 14.60 7.37
CA GLN A 205 -2.71 13.61 8.32
C GLN A 205 -3.97 14.03 9.07
N ARG A 206 -4.87 13.06 9.27
CA ARG A 206 -6.15 13.23 9.96
C ARG A 206 -6.03 13.85 11.35
N ASN A 207 -5.03 13.47 12.14
CA ASN A 207 -4.84 14.00 13.49
C ASN A 207 -4.57 15.52 13.52
N GLY A 208 -4.11 16.11 12.41
CA GLY A 208 -3.92 17.56 12.28
C GLY A 208 -5.18 18.34 11.90
N ILE A 209 -6.26 17.68 11.47
CA ILE A 209 -7.39 18.37 10.81
C ILE A 209 -8.08 19.38 11.72
N LEU A 210 -8.27 19.06 13.01
CA LEU A 210 -8.98 19.96 13.93
C LEU A 210 -8.20 21.25 14.16
N VAL A 211 -6.88 21.16 14.27
CA VAL A 211 -6.00 22.34 14.41
C VAL A 211 -6.04 23.16 13.13
N ALA A 212 -5.90 22.50 11.98
CA ALA A 212 -5.97 23.18 10.68
C ALA A 212 -7.32 23.88 10.46
N ALA A 213 -8.43 23.23 10.79
CA ALA A 213 -9.76 23.81 10.69
C ALA A 213 -9.92 25.05 11.58
N LYS A 214 -9.44 25.01 12.84
CA LYS A 214 -9.45 26.18 13.74
C LYS A 214 -8.64 27.34 13.17
N ASP A 215 -7.45 27.06 12.63
CA ASP A 215 -6.58 28.09 12.07
C ASP A 215 -7.12 28.70 10.78
N ILE A 216 -7.71 27.88 9.90
CA ILE A 216 -8.27 28.32 8.63
C ILE A 216 -9.57 29.10 8.88
N TYR A 217 -10.46 28.60 9.73
CA TYR A 217 -11.79 29.16 9.94
C TYR A 217 -11.86 30.30 10.97
N ASN A 218 -10.75 30.65 11.64
CA ASN A 218 -10.73 31.81 12.56
C ASN A 218 -10.92 33.16 11.85
N ASP A 219 -10.77 33.21 10.52
CA ASP A 219 -11.07 34.36 9.66
C ASP A 219 -12.02 33.88 8.55
N SER A 220 -13.33 33.99 8.82
CA SER A 220 -14.37 33.48 7.92
C SER A 220 -14.39 34.17 6.56
N ALA A 221 -14.02 35.45 6.50
CA ALA A 221 -13.94 36.22 5.26
C ALA A 221 -12.87 35.64 4.32
N LYS A 222 -11.69 35.31 4.87
CA LYS A 222 -10.64 34.67 4.07
C LYS A 222 -10.92 33.19 3.79
N ALA A 223 -11.49 32.48 4.76
CA ALA A 223 -11.86 31.08 4.61
C ALA A 223 -12.91 30.84 3.51
N ALA A 224 -13.64 31.87 3.08
CA ALA A 224 -14.54 31.79 1.93
C ALA A 224 -13.84 31.35 0.63
N ALA A 225 -12.51 31.54 0.51
CA ALA A 225 -11.72 31.07 -0.62
C ALA A 225 -11.35 29.58 -0.58
N ILE A 226 -11.60 28.89 0.53
CA ILE A 226 -11.41 27.44 0.69
C ILE A 226 -12.76 26.76 0.56
N ASP A 227 -12.88 25.75 -0.29
CA ASP A 227 -14.11 24.97 -0.47
C ASP A 227 -14.17 23.75 0.47
N GLY A 228 -13.02 23.22 0.88
CA GLY A 228 -12.95 22.07 1.77
C GLY A 228 -11.54 21.74 2.29
N LEU A 229 -11.44 20.67 3.07
CA LEU A 229 -10.18 20.17 3.63
C LEU A 229 -9.88 18.76 3.09
N GLY A 230 -8.63 18.54 2.68
CA GLY A 230 -8.10 17.20 2.36
C GLY A 230 -7.53 16.52 3.61
N VAL A 231 -7.68 15.21 3.75
CA VAL A 231 -7.08 14.41 4.85
C VAL A 231 -6.44 13.12 4.37
N HIS A 232 -5.32 12.76 5.00
CA HIS A 232 -4.56 11.54 4.76
C HIS A 232 -4.73 10.53 5.91
N TRP A 233 -4.44 9.26 5.63
CA TRP A 233 -4.63 8.14 6.57
C TRP A 233 -3.52 8.01 7.62
N TYR A 234 -2.24 8.15 7.25
CA TYR A 234 -1.07 7.46 7.83
C TYR A 234 -0.75 7.67 9.33
N SER A 235 -1.43 8.58 10.03
CA SER A 235 -1.28 8.79 11.47
C SER A 235 -2.23 7.92 12.30
N GLN A 236 -2.20 8.09 13.63
CA GLN A 236 -3.19 7.48 14.52
C GLN A 236 -4.63 7.82 14.09
N SER A 237 -5.53 6.85 14.20
CA SER A 237 -6.93 6.99 13.77
C SER A 237 -7.73 7.87 14.73
N GLU A 238 -7.81 9.17 14.45
CA GLU A 238 -8.63 10.13 15.19
C GLU A 238 -9.86 10.54 14.37
N PHE A 239 -10.84 9.64 14.22
CA PHE A 239 -12.03 9.90 13.39
C PHE A 239 -12.92 10.99 13.98
N GLU A 240 -12.97 11.14 15.31
CA GLU A 240 -13.75 12.18 15.98
C GLU A 240 -13.30 13.59 15.60
N ALA A 241 -12.00 13.78 15.28
CA ALA A 241 -11.45 15.06 14.85
C ALA A 241 -12.09 15.54 13.53
N LEU A 242 -12.48 14.62 12.65
CA LEU A 242 -13.20 14.94 11.41
C LEU A 242 -14.57 15.54 11.70
N THR A 243 -15.33 14.94 12.63
CA THR A 243 -16.63 15.47 13.06
C THR A 243 -16.47 16.83 13.73
N GLN A 244 -15.48 17.00 14.59
CA GLN A 244 -15.22 18.29 15.24
C GLN A 244 -14.83 19.38 14.23
N ALA A 245 -14.00 19.05 13.23
CA ALA A 245 -13.66 19.97 12.14
C ALA A 245 -14.88 20.35 11.29
N HIS A 246 -15.74 19.38 10.95
CA HIS A 246 -16.99 19.65 10.23
C HIS A 246 -17.91 20.60 11.00
N LEU A 247 -18.03 20.43 12.33
CA LEU A 247 -18.87 21.29 13.17
C LEU A 247 -18.39 22.75 13.23
N LEU A 248 -17.12 23.04 12.91
CA LEU A 248 -16.60 24.42 12.85
C LEU A 248 -17.07 25.17 11.59
N SER A 249 -17.24 24.47 10.46
CA SER A 249 -17.76 25.06 9.21
C SER A 249 -18.52 23.99 8.40
N PRO A 250 -19.80 23.72 8.72
CA PRO A 250 -20.55 22.62 8.11
C PRO A 250 -20.80 22.75 6.60
N ASP A 251 -20.62 23.95 6.04
CA ASP A 251 -20.70 24.27 4.62
C ASP A 251 -19.46 23.82 3.83
N LYS A 252 -18.34 23.58 4.52
CA LYS A 252 -17.07 23.12 3.92
C LYS A 252 -17.01 21.60 3.94
N PHE A 253 -16.63 21.02 2.80
CA PHE A 253 -16.51 19.57 2.71
C PHE A 253 -15.18 19.07 3.29
N ILE A 254 -15.13 17.80 3.68
CA ILE A 254 -13.88 17.09 4.01
C ILE A 254 -13.76 15.92 3.02
N LEU A 255 -12.61 15.80 2.37
CA LEU A 255 -12.31 14.72 1.43
C LEU A 255 -11.10 13.94 1.92
N ALA A 256 -11.18 12.60 1.98
CA ALA A 256 -9.98 11.79 2.14
C ALA A 256 -9.26 11.72 0.80
N THR A 257 -8.15 12.46 0.69
CA THR A 257 -7.43 12.75 -0.55
C THR A 257 -6.32 11.75 -0.83
N GLU A 258 -5.85 11.03 0.18
CA GLU A 258 -4.82 10.01 0.05
C GLU A 258 -4.89 8.94 1.15
N ALA A 259 -4.69 7.69 0.75
CA ALA A 259 -4.50 6.57 1.65
C ALA A 259 -3.76 5.42 0.96
N CYS A 260 -2.87 4.74 1.68
CA CYS A 260 -2.29 3.48 1.22
C CYS A 260 -1.94 2.56 2.38
N THR A 261 -1.66 1.28 2.06
CA THR A 261 -1.08 0.32 3.02
C THR A 261 0.36 0.02 2.61
N GLY A 262 1.14 -0.61 3.49
CA GLY A 262 2.58 -0.81 3.24
C GLY A 262 3.45 0.39 3.64
N TYR A 263 2.87 1.40 4.30
CA TYR A 263 3.61 2.44 5.01
C TYR A 263 3.64 2.13 6.52
N GLY A 264 4.82 2.21 7.16
CA GLY A 264 4.97 2.04 8.61
C GLY A 264 5.53 0.68 9.06
N TYR A 265 5.02 0.15 10.18
CA TYR A 265 5.53 -1.10 10.78
C TYR A 265 4.99 -2.33 10.05
N GLY A 266 5.82 -2.91 9.18
CA GLY A 266 5.51 -4.13 8.42
C GLY A 266 6.36 -4.25 7.16
N PRO A 267 6.12 -5.24 6.30
CA PRO A 267 6.72 -5.27 4.97
C PRO A 267 6.14 -4.12 4.14
N ASN A 268 7.00 -3.22 3.65
CA ASN A 268 6.60 -2.11 2.80
C ASN A 268 6.21 -2.56 1.38
N GLU A 269 6.64 -3.76 1.00
CA GLU A 269 6.33 -4.37 -0.29
C GLU A 269 4.87 -4.85 -0.39
N PRO A 270 4.35 -5.02 -1.62
CA PRO A 270 3.05 -5.61 -1.86
C PRO A 270 2.91 -7.00 -1.25
N LEU A 271 1.80 -7.24 -0.55
CA LEU A 271 1.47 -8.55 -0.02
C LEU A 271 0.32 -9.12 -0.83
N LEU A 272 0.64 -9.99 -1.79
CA LEU A 272 -0.35 -10.55 -2.70
C LEU A 272 -1.42 -11.36 -1.93
N GLY A 273 -2.67 -10.94 -2.03
CA GLY A 273 -3.82 -11.60 -1.40
C GLY A 273 -4.06 -11.24 0.06
N ASP A 274 -3.39 -10.21 0.61
CA ASP A 274 -3.50 -9.86 2.02
C ASP A 274 -4.88 -9.30 2.39
N TRP A 275 -5.64 -10.08 3.16
CA TRP A 275 -7.00 -9.72 3.55
C TRP A 275 -7.04 -8.56 4.54
N ASP A 276 -6.06 -8.49 5.43
CA ASP A 276 -6.06 -7.51 6.51
C ASP A 276 -5.84 -6.09 5.94
N ARG A 277 -5.03 -5.94 4.88
CA ARG A 277 -4.92 -4.70 4.09
C ARG A 277 -6.25 -4.31 3.43
N GLY A 278 -7.00 -5.29 2.91
CA GLY A 278 -8.37 -5.07 2.42
C GLY A 278 -9.32 -4.59 3.52
N GLN A 279 -9.32 -5.29 4.66
CA GLN A 279 -10.15 -4.94 5.82
C GLN A 279 -9.82 -3.56 6.38
N GLN A 280 -8.55 -3.16 6.38
CA GLN A 280 -8.09 -1.82 6.73
C GLN A 280 -8.74 -0.76 5.81
N TYR A 281 -8.75 -0.96 4.48
CA TYR A 281 -9.42 -0.05 3.55
C TYR A 281 -10.91 0.09 3.86
N GLY A 282 -11.60 -1.05 4.04
CA GLY A 282 -13.02 -1.03 4.38
C GLY A 282 -13.31 -0.29 5.68
N TYR A 283 -12.51 -0.55 6.72
CA TYR A 283 -12.63 0.10 8.02
C TYR A 283 -12.41 1.61 7.94
N ASP A 284 -11.37 2.06 7.23
CA ASP A 284 -11.07 3.48 7.09
C ASP A 284 -12.14 4.21 6.27
N ILE A 285 -12.52 3.67 5.09
CA ILE A 285 -13.59 4.25 4.25
C ILE A 285 -14.87 4.41 5.07
N LEU A 286 -15.29 3.36 5.77
CA LEU A 286 -16.52 3.35 6.56
C LEU A 286 -16.49 4.40 7.67
N ASN A 287 -15.38 4.53 8.41
CA ASN A 287 -15.28 5.48 9.51
C ASN A 287 -15.09 6.92 9.04
N ASN A 288 -14.43 7.18 7.90
CA ASN A 288 -14.45 8.49 7.26
C ASN A 288 -15.88 8.90 6.90
N LEU A 289 -16.65 8.01 6.25
CA LEU A 289 -18.04 8.28 5.88
C LEU A 289 -18.94 8.48 7.10
N LYS A 290 -18.71 7.79 8.23
CA LYS A 290 -19.45 8.05 9.48
C LYS A 290 -19.13 9.42 10.09
N ASN A 291 -18.01 10.03 9.73
CA ASN A 291 -17.52 11.30 10.27
C ASN A 291 -17.42 12.39 9.18
N TRP A 292 -18.51 12.56 8.41
CA TRP A 292 -18.74 13.69 7.50
C TRP A 292 -17.85 13.81 6.26
N VAL A 293 -16.90 12.90 6.07
CA VAL A 293 -16.09 12.87 4.85
C VAL A 293 -16.98 12.50 3.65
N ILE A 294 -16.80 13.23 2.54
CA ILE A 294 -17.66 13.10 1.34
C ILE A 294 -17.13 12.10 0.31
N GLY A 295 -15.88 11.66 0.43
CA GLY A 295 -15.27 10.75 -0.53
C GLY A 295 -13.92 10.23 -0.04
N TRP A 296 -13.37 9.25 -0.75
CA TRP A 296 -12.14 8.60 -0.33
C TRP A 296 -11.28 8.19 -1.52
N THR A 297 -10.01 8.56 -1.48
CA THR A 297 -9.07 8.41 -2.59
C THR A 297 -7.88 7.55 -2.16
N ASP A 298 -7.73 6.40 -2.80
CA ASP A 298 -6.53 5.55 -2.77
C ASP A 298 -5.31 6.34 -3.29
N TRP A 299 -4.12 5.84 -2.97
CA TRP A 299 -2.88 6.33 -3.53
C TRP A 299 -2.61 5.74 -4.91
N ASN A 300 -1.50 5.06 -5.12
CA ASN A 300 -1.18 4.51 -6.43
C ASN A 300 -2.21 3.47 -6.86
N MET A 301 -2.89 3.71 -7.98
CA MET A 301 -3.84 2.76 -8.53
C MET A 301 -3.19 1.46 -9.03
N ALA A 302 -1.92 1.51 -9.44
CA ALA A 302 -1.18 0.33 -9.86
C ALA A 302 0.29 0.46 -9.52
N LEU A 303 0.87 -0.58 -8.91
CA LEU A 303 2.30 -0.70 -8.64
C LEU A 303 2.82 -2.05 -9.15
N ASP A 304 4.14 -2.19 -9.27
CA ASP A 304 4.77 -3.47 -9.60
C ASP A 304 4.86 -4.40 -8.37
N LEU A 305 5.42 -5.60 -8.56
CA LEU A 305 5.67 -6.58 -7.49
C LEU A 305 6.57 -6.07 -6.35
N GLN A 306 7.31 -4.98 -6.55
CA GLN A 306 8.18 -4.37 -5.53
C GLN A 306 7.46 -3.24 -4.76
N GLY A 307 6.31 -2.76 -5.27
CA GLY A 307 5.60 -1.59 -4.73
C GLY A 307 6.07 -0.28 -5.34
N GLY A 308 6.62 -0.32 -6.55
CA GLY A 308 7.23 0.82 -7.24
C GLY A 308 6.74 1.01 -8.69
N PRO A 309 7.51 1.76 -9.51
CA PRO A 309 8.79 2.38 -9.16
C PRO A 309 8.65 3.53 -8.15
N ASN A 310 9.63 3.71 -7.27
CA ASN A 310 9.72 4.85 -6.36
C ASN A 310 11.18 5.30 -6.26
N TRP A 311 11.48 6.56 -6.57
CA TRP A 311 12.86 7.04 -6.72
C TRP A 311 13.64 7.15 -5.40
N VAL A 312 12.96 7.14 -4.25
CA VAL A 312 13.56 7.09 -2.91
C VAL A 312 13.35 5.74 -2.23
N SER A 313 12.89 4.72 -2.96
CA SER A 313 12.57 3.40 -2.42
C SER A 313 11.53 3.41 -1.30
N ASN A 314 10.65 4.42 -1.27
CA ASN A 314 9.50 4.46 -0.36
C ASN A 314 8.35 3.63 -0.94
N PHE A 315 8.57 2.32 -1.02
CA PHE A 315 7.60 1.37 -1.57
C PHE A 315 6.39 1.21 -0.66
N VAL A 316 5.24 0.91 -1.26
CA VAL A 316 3.96 0.67 -0.59
C VAL A 316 3.16 -0.40 -1.36
N ASP A 317 2.01 -0.82 -0.85
CA ASP A 317 1.07 -1.68 -1.60
C ASP A 317 0.11 -0.83 -2.45
N SER A 318 -0.58 -1.49 -3.37
CA SER A 318 -1.60 -0.92 -4.24
C SER A 318 -2.74 -1.92 -4.45
N PRO A 319 -4.00 -1.50 -4.61
CA PRO A 319 -5.10 -2.41 -4.91
C PRO A 319 -4.90 -3.27 -6.16
N VAL A 320 -4.09 -2.81 -7.11
CA VAL A 320 -3.66 -3.60 -8.28
C VAL A 320 -2.14 -3.69 -8.35
N ILE A 321 -1.64 -4.92 -8.52
CA ILE A 321 -0.21 -5.20 -8.68
C ILE A 321 0.05 -5.73 -10.09
N VAL A 322 0.96 -5.10 -10.82
CA VAL A 322 1.33 -5.43 -12.19
C VAL A 322 2.54 -6.36 -12.20
N ASN A 323 2.40 -7.48 -12.92
CA ASN A 323 3.51 -8.35 -13.29
C ASN A 323 3.73 -8.26 -14.80
N ALA A 324 4.53 -7.26 -15.20
CA ALA A 324 4.81 -6.99 -16.61
C ALA A 324 5.51 -8.17 -17.31
N THR A 325 6.35 -8.95 -16.60
CA THR A 325 7.06 -10.09 -17.21
C THR A 325 6.13 -11.21 -17.66
N ALA A 326 4.95 -11.31 -17.06
CA ALA A 326 3.92 -12.28 -17.42
C ALA A 326 2.73 -11.65 -18.16
N ASP A 327 2.80 -10.34 -18.47
CA ASP A 327 1.69 -9.54 -19.02
C ASP A 327 0.37 -9.76 -18.27
N GLU A 328 0.43 -9.68 -16.94
CA GLU A 328 -0.73 -9.87 -16.07
C GLU A 328 -0.77 -8.86 -14.92
N PHE A 329 -1.91 -8.81 -14.24
CA PHE A 329 -2.09 -8.01 -13.02
C PHE A 329 -2.94 -8.77 -11.99
N TYR A 330 -2.68 -8.51 -10.72
CA TYR A 330 -3.40 -9.08 -9.59
C TYR A 330 -4.28 -8.01 -8.96
N LYS A 331 -5.58 -8.33 -8.79
CA LYS A 331 -6.51 -7.52 -8.00
C LYS A 331 -6.43 -7.98 -6.55
N GLN A 332 -5.90 -7.13 -5.68
CA GLN A 332 -5.75 -7.38 -4.25
C GLN A 332 -7.11 -7.33 -3.52
N PRO A 333 -7.24 -7.87 -2.30
CA PRO A 333 -8.41 -7.64 -1.45
C PRO A 333 -8.82 -6.16 -1.35
N MET A 334 -7.85 -5.24 -1.23
CA MET A 334 -8.09 -3.78 -1.22
C MET A 334 -8.95 -3.31 -2.41
N PHE A 335 -8.74 -3.84 -3.61
CA PHE A 335 -9.52 -3.50 -4.80
C PHE A 335 -11.00 -3.82 -4.63
N TYR A 336 -11.29 -5.00 -4.05
CA TYR A 336 -12.65 -5.44 -3.83
C TYR A 336 -13.31 -4.69 -2.67
N PHE A 337 -12.58 -4.47 -1.58
CA PHE A 337 -13.06 -3.65 -0.45
C PHE A 337 -13.43 -2.23 -0.91
N LEU A 338 -12.59 -1.58 -1.72
CA LEU A 338 -12.92 -0.30 -2.34
C LEU A 338 -14.15 -0.41 -3.25
N GLY A 339 -14.27 -1.50 -4.00
CA GLY A 339 -15.43 -1.82 -4.85
C GLY A 339 -16.75 -1.95 -4.10
N HIS A 340 -16.77 -2.45 -2.87
CA HIS A 340 -17.97 -2.54 -2.04
C HIS A 340 -18.59 -1.18 -1.70
N PHE A 341 -17.83 -0.09 -1.81
CA PHE A 341 -18.32 1.27 -1.70
C PHE A 341 -18.50 1.89 -3.09
N SER A 342 -17.44 1.91 -3.90
CA SER A 342 -17.38 2.68 -5.14
C SER A 342 -18.37 2.18 -6.21
N LYS A 343 -18.70 0.88 -6.23
CA LYS A 343 -19.68 0.29 -7.13
C LYS A 343 -21.13 0.57 -6.72
N PHE A 344 -21.40 0.50 -5.42
CA PHE A 344 -22.77 0.47 -4.89
C PHE A 344 -23.24 1.81 -4.34
N VAL A 345 -22.32 2.73 -4.04
CA VAL A 345 -22.59 4.07 -3.52
C VAL A 345 -22.17 5.10 -4.57
N PRO A 346 -22.96 5.28 -5.65
CA PRO A 346 -22.65 6.24 -6.70
C PRO A 346 -22.65 7.68 -6.17
N ARG A 347 -21.95 8.56 -6.88
CA ARG A 347 -21.96 10.01 -6.64
C ARG A 347 -23.40 10.52 -6.48
N GLY A 348 -23.62 11.37 -5.47
CA GLY A 348 -24.94 11.89 -5.13
C GLY A 348 -25.74 11.02 -4.15
N SER A 349 -25.22 9.84 -3.78
CA SER A 349 -25.78 9.07 -2.66
C SER A 349 -25.68 9.87 -1.37
N VAL A 350 -26.68 9.79 -0.50
CA VAL A 350 -26.72 10.49 0.78
C VAL A 350 -26.52 9.47 1.90
N ARG A 351 -25.59 9.73 2.83
CA ARG A 351 -25.46 8.89 4.03
C ARG A 351 -26.73 9.01 4.87
N ILE A 352 -27.26 7.88 5.32
CA ILE A 352 -28.43 7.80 6.18
C ILE A 352 -28.09 7.11 7.50
N ASP A 353 -28.95 7.27 8.50
CA ASP A 353 -28.73 6.68 9.82
C ASP A 353 -28.84 5.16 9.78
N SER A 354 -27.97 4.51 10.54
CA SER A 354 -27.99 3.06 10.76
C SER A 354 -27.52 2.78 12.18
N GLN A 355 -28.26 1.96 12.93
CA GLN A 355 -27.98 1.67 14.33
C GLN A 355 -27.98 0.17 14.57
N VAL A 356 -26.91 -0.35 15.17
CA VAL A 356 -26.81 -1.76 15.57
C VAL A 356 -27.32 -1.99 16.99
N SER A 357 -27.95 -3.14 17.23
CA SER A 357 -28.40 -3.60 18.55
C SER A 357 -28.10 -5.09 18.72
N PRO A 358 -27.61 -5.53 19.88
CA PRO A 358 -27.16 -4.71 21.01
C PRO A 358 -25.91 -3.88 20.65
N ALA A 359 -25.83 -2.65 21.18
CA ALA A 359 -24.69 -1.77 21.01
C ALA A 359 -23.81 -1.71 22.28
N PRO A 360 -22.49 -1.48 22.16
CA PRO A 360 -21.72 -1.46 20.92
C PRO A 360 -21.39 -2.89 20.43
N CYS A 361 -21.47 -3.12 19.12
CA CYS A 361 -20.87 -4.31 18.49
C CYS A 361 -19.52 -3.90 17.88
N ARG A 362 -18.40 -4.36 18.45
CA ARG A 362 -17.04 -3.96 18.00
C ARG A 362 -16.55 -4.75 16.79
N SER A 363 -17.12 -5.94 16.60
CA SER A 363 -16.74 -6.90 15.57
C SER A 363 -17.41 -6.63 14.21
N VAL A 364 -18.60 -6.01 14.20
CA VAL A 364 -19.35 -5.67 12.99
C VAL A 364 -19.41 -4.16 12.81
N GLU A 365 -18.74 -3.65 11.77
CA GLU A 365 -18.86 -2.27 11.33
C GLU A 365 -19.96 -2.14 10.28
N HIS A 366 -20.67 -1.02 10.23
CA HIS A 366 -21.69 -0.77 9.22
C HIS A 366 -21.85 0.71 8.86
N VAL A 367 -22.34 0.98 7.65
CA VAL A 367 -22.79 2.31 7.19
C VAL A 367 -23.85 2.17 6.10
N ALA A 368 -24.86 3.03 6.14
CA ALA A 368 -25.98 3.01 5.20
C ALA A 368 -26.08 4.28 4.33
N PHE A 369 -26.60 4.11 3.12
CA PHE A 369 -26.81 5.18 2.14
C PHE A 369 -28.17 5.07 1.47
N ARG A 370 -28.65 6.22 0.98
CA ARG A 370 -29.71 6.31 -0.02
C ARG A 370 -29.12 6.80 -1.33
N THR A 371 -29.21 6.01 -2.38
CA THR A 371 -28.71 6.36 -3.72
C THR A 371 -29.61 7.39 -4.40
N PRO A 372 -29.15 8.06 -5.49
CA PRO A 372 -29.96 9.03 -6.24
C PRO A 372 -31.28 8.45 -6.79
N ASN A 373 -31.30 7.17 -7.16
CA ASN A 373 -32.52 6.48 -7.61
C ASN A 373 -33.43 6.00 -6.44
N GLY A 374 -33.06 6.30 -5.20
CA GLY A 374 -33.88 6.02 -4.01
C GLY A 374 -33.67 4.63 -3.38
N ASN A 375 -32.78 3.80 -3.93
CA ASN A 375 -32.39 2.52 -3.31
C ASN A 375 -31.63 2.76 -2.01
N ARG A 376 -31.63 1.75 -1.15
CA ARG A 376 -30.85 1.73 0.08
C ARG A 376 -29.69 0.79 -0.10
N VAL A 377 -28.56 1.18 0.48
CA VAL A 377 -27.32 0.42 0.45
C VAL A 377 -26.80 0.35 1.87
N LEU A 378 -26.55 -0.86 2.36
CA LEU A 378 -25.91 -1.10 3.66
C LEU A 378 -24.62 -1.87 3.41
N VAL A 379 -23.49 -1.26 3.77
CA VAL A 379 -22.18 -1.93 3.76
C VAL A 379 -21.86 -2.37 5.18
N MET A 380 -21.48 -3.63 5.35
CA MET A 380 -21.13 -4.25 6.63
C MET A 380 -19.81 -4.99 6.54
N ILE A 381 -18.97 -4.86 7.57
CA ILE A 381 -17.69 -5.59 7.69
C ILE A 381 -17.73 -6.41 8.96
N ASN A 382 -17.61 -7.73 8.82
CA ASN A 382 -17.32 -8.62 9.95
C ASN A 382 -15.80 -8.79 10.06
N LYS A 383 -15.23 -8.12 11.05
CA LYS A 383 -13.78 -8.15 11.34
C LYS A 383 -13.38 -9.37 12.18
N HIS A 384 -14.35 -10.13 12.70
CA HIS A 384 -14.07 -11.23 13.59
C HIS A 384 -13.46 -12.40 12.82
N GLU A 385 -12.44 -13.03 13.41
CA GLU A 385 -11.67 -14.14 12.81
C GLU A 385 -12.48 -15.42 12.60
N LYS A 386 -13.36 -15.75 13.55
CA LYS A 386 -14.06 -17.04 13.61
C LYS A 386 -15.59 -17.00 13.72
N LEU A 387 -16.17 -15.90 14.20
CA LEU A 387 -17.59 -15.83 14.50
C LEU A 387 -18.37 -15.33 13.29
N THR A 388 -19.44 -16.07 12.97
CA THR A 388 -20.51 -15.62 12.10
C THR A 388 -21.51 -14.80 12.94
N PHE A 389 -22.00 -13.70 12.37
CA PHE A 389 -23.07 -12.91 12.97
C PHE A 389 -24.33 -13.04 12.11
N ASN A 390 -25.46 -13.39 12.73
CA ASN A 390 -26.76 -13.37 12.05
C ASN A 390 -27.35 -11.98 12.23
N VAL A 391 -27.45 -11.22 11.15
CA VAL A 391 -27.87 -9.81 11.18
C VAL A 391 -29.26 -9.66 10.58
N THR A 392 -30.21 -9.22 11.39
CA THR A 392 -31.54 -8.78 10.95
C THR A 392 -31.50 -7.30 10.60
N ILE A 393 -31.74 -6.97 9.33
CA ILE A 393 -31.83 -5.60 8.84
C ILE A 393 -33.30 -5.18 8.82
N GLU A 394 -33.58 -4.01 9.39
CA GLU A 394 -34.89 -3.37 9.31
C GLU A 394 -34.76 -1.96 8.73
N ASP A 395 -35.69 -1.56 7.86
CA ASP A 395 -35.80 -0.18 7.37
C ASP A 395 -37.03 0.46 8.04
N SER A 396 -36.82 1.56 8.77
CA SER A 396 -37.89 2.30 9.45
C SER A 396 -39.02 2.78 8.52
N LYS A 397 -38.77 2.84 7.21
CA LYS A 397 -39.79 3.18 6.18
C LYS A 397 -40.47 1.94 5.59
N MET A 398 -40.15 0.74 6.08
CA MET A 398 -40.71 -0.54 5.65
C MET A 398 -41.24 -1.32 6.85
N ALA A 399 -42.31 -0.82 7.46
CA ALA A 399 -42.92 -1.43 8.63
C ALA A 399 -43.25 -2.92 8.39
N GLY A 400 -42.82 -3.78 9.33
CA GLY A 400 -43.06 -5.22 9.29
C GLY A 400 -42.19 -6.01 8.31
N LYS A 401 -41.21 -5.38 7.64
CA LYS A 401 -40.26 -6.06 6.75
C LYS A 401 -38.87 -6.06 7.34
N SER A 402 -38.20 -7.21 7.23
CA SER A 402 -36.80 -7.39 7.61
C SER A 402 -36.08 -8.31 6.63
N ALA A 403 -34.75 -8.29 6.67
CA ALA A 403 -33.90 -9.21 5.94
C ALA A 403 -32.84 -9.78 6.87
N ASP A 404 -32.73 -11.10 6.93
CA ASP A 404 -31.72 -11.79 7.74
C ASP A 404 -30.52 -12.17 6.87
N ILE A 405 -29.32 -11.81 7.32
CA ILE A 405 -28.07 -12.05 6.60
C ILE A 405 -27.03 -12.63 7.55
N ASN A 406 -26.38 -13.71 7.13
CA ASN A 406 -25.30 -14.32 7.89
C ASN A 406 -23.96 -13.74 7.45
N LEU A 407 -23.38 -12.87 8.27
CA LEU A 407 -22.06 -12.29 8.03
C LEU A 407 -20.97 -13.28 8.44
N GLN A 408 -20.39 -13.96 7.46
CA GLN A 408 -19.28 -14.88 7.68
C GLN A 408 -18.07 -14.17 8.33
N PRO A 409 -17.21 -14.88 9.07
CA PRO A 409 -15.98 -14.31 9.62
C PRO A 409 -15.12 -13.73 8.50
N LYS A 410 -14.36 -12.67 8.78
CA LYS A 410 -13.49 -11.99 7.81
C LYS A 410 -14.21 -11.76 6.48
N SER A 411 -15.27 -10.96 6.52
CA SER A 411 -16.09 -10.65 5.35
C SER A 411 -16.48 -9.19 5.26
N ILE A 412 -16.70 -8.73 4.03
CA ILE A 412 -17.40 -7.49 3.72
C ILE A 412 -18.62 -7.82 2.86
N ASN A 413 -19.74 -7.18 3.18
CA ASN A 413 -21.04 -7.46 2.60
C ASN A 413 -21.71 -6.13 2.22
N THR A 414 -22.26 -6.04 1.02
CA THR A 414 -23.07 -4.91 0.56
C THR A 414 -24.46 -5.41 0.22
N VAL A 415 -25.46 -4.84 0.90
CA VAL A 415 -26.88 -5.18 0.73
C VAL A 415 -27.56 -4.01 0.05
N VAL A 416 -28.25 -4.27 -1.05
CA VAL A 416 -28.98 -3.25 -1.81
C VAL A 416 -30.44 -3.63 -1.88
N TRP A 417 -31.33 -2.70 -1.56
CA TRP A 417 -32.78 -2.93 -1.67
C TRP A 417 -33.53 -1.70 -2.14
N ALA A 418 -34.62 -1.93 -2.87
CA ALA A 418 -35.40 -0.87 -3.52
C ALA A 418 -36.27 -0.09 -2.52
N LYS A 419 -36.71 1.11 -2.94
CA LYS A 419 -37.81 1.80 -2.26
C LYS A 419 -39.12 1.08 -2.52
N VAL A 420 -39.85 0.72 -1.46
CA VAL A 420 -41.22 0.20 -1.59
C VAL A 420 -42.04 1.25 -2.32
N SER A 421 -42.48 0.93 -3.53
CA SER A 421 -43.49 1.73 -4.20
C SER A 421 -44.83 1.47 -3.51
N LYS A 422 -45.73 2.45 -3.50
CA LYS A 422 -47.08 2.31 -2.90
C LYS A 422 -47.92 1.18 -3.55
N TYR A 423 -47.45 0.61 -4.65
CA TYR A 423 -48.19 -0.33 -5.51
C TYR A 423 -47.65 -1.76 -5.51
N TYR A 424 -46.47 -2.03 -4.94
CA TYR A 424 -45.86 -3.37 -4.95
C TYR A 424 -45.48 -3.83 -3.54
N CYS A 425 -45.91 -5.04 -3.16
CA CYS A 425 -45.63 -5.65 -1.87
C CYS A 425 -44.24 -6.32 -1.80
N ASP A 426 -43.62 -6.63 -2.94
CA ASP A 426 -42.32 -7.28 -3.00
C ASP A 426 -41.17 -6.27 -3.04
N VAL A 427 -40.07 -6.57 -2.35
CA VAL A 427 -38.84 -5.77 -2.33
C VAL A 427 -37.71 -6.65 -2.81
N ASP A 428 -37.10 -6.30 -3.93
CA ASP A 428 -35.90 -6.98 -4.39
C ASP A 428 -34.72 -6.62 -3.48
N ILE A 429 -34.04 -7.64 -2.96
CA ILE A 429 -32.85 -7.52 -2.14
C ILE A 429 -31.70 -8.25 -2.84
N ALA A 430 -30.60 -7.54 -3.06
CA ALA A 430 -29.36 -8.09 -3.58
C ALA A 430 -28.27 -8.04 -2.51
N VAL A 431 -27.58 -9.16 -2.29
CA VAL A 431 -26.47 -9.28 -1.33
C VAL A 431 -25.19 -9.64 -2.07
N PHE A 432 -24.17 -8.80 -1.91
CA PHE A 432 -22.84 -9.00 -2.47
C PHE A 432 -21.87 -9.23 -1.32
N SER A 433 -21.17 -10.37 -1.34
CA SER A 433 -20.31 -10.79 -0.23
C SER A 433 -18.92 -11.16 -0.73
N LEU A 434 -17.91 -10.68 -0.01
CA LEU A 434 -16.51 -11.08 -0.18
C LEU A 434 -16.02 -11.65 1.16
N ARG A 435 -15.34 -12.79 1.13
CA ARG A 435 -14.78 -13.44 2.33
C ARG A 435 -13.44 -14.13 2.07
N THR A 436 -12.66 -14.35 3.13
CA THR A 436 -11.54 -15.31 3.08
C THR A 436 -12.04 -16.73 3.31
N ARG A 437 -11.57 -17.70 2.53
CA ARG A 437 -11.75 -19.12 2.85
C ARG A 437 -10.48 -19.68 3.48
N ILE A 438 -10.55 -20.10 4.74
CA ILE A 438 -9.50 -20.92 5.37
C ILE A 438 -9.77 -22.37 4.98
N HIS A 439 -8.98 -22.94 4.07
CA HIS A 439 -8.96 -24.40 3.90
C HIS A 439 -8.13 -25.01 5.02
N SER A 440 -8.79 -25.59 6.05
CA SER A 440 -8.11 -26.55 6.91
C SER A 440 -7.96 -27.85 6.11
N GLN A 441 -6.78 -28.13 5.58
CA GLN A 441 -6.47 -29.51 5.19
C GLN A 441 -6.41 -30.33 6.48
N ASN A 442 -7.50 -31.02 6.81
CA ASN A 442 -7.51 -32.08 7.81
C ASN A 442 -6.73 -33.27 7.22
N ASN A 443 -5.41 -33.25 7.34
CA ASN A 443 -4.61 -34.47 7.21
C ASN A 443 -4.86 -35.36 8.43
N MET A 444 -5.98 -36.10 8.43
CA MET A 444 -6.10 -37.31 9.24
C MET A 444 -5.26 -38.41 8.58
N GLY A 445 -3.94 -38.33 8.77
CA GLY A 445 -2.97 -39.35 8.41
C GLY A 445 -2.28 -39.88 9.67
N LYS A 446 -2.66 -41.10 10.07
CA LYS A 446 -2.08 -42.02 11.06
C LYS A 446 -0.80 -41.57 11.79
N GLN A 447 -0.91 -41.46 13.12
CA GLN A 447 0.25 -41.44 14.02
C GLN A 447 1.09 -42.71 13.87
N GLY A 448 2.39 -42.53 13.67
CA GLY A 448 3.42 -43.57 13.81
C GLY A 448 4.82 -42.97 13.71
N GLY A 449 5.51 -42.91 14.86
CA GLY A 449 6.97 -43.03 14.95
C GLY A 449 7.88 -41.83 14.61
N LEU A 450 8.44 -41.22 15.66
CA LEU A 450 9.83 -40.71 15.81
C LEU A 450 10.43 -39.77 14.73
N GLY A 451 10.69 -38.52 15.14
CA GLY A 451 11.70 -37.66 14.50
C GLY A 451 11.45 -36.17 14.74
N ARG A 452 12.32 -35.51 15.52
CA ARG A 452 12.33 -34.05 15.70
C ARG A 452 12.91 -33.40 14.44
N GLU A 453 12.09 -32.77 13.61
CA GLU A 453 12.56 -31.83 12.58
C GLU A 453 11.67 -30.58 12.49
N ALA A 454 12.28 -29.52 11.98
CA ALA A 454 11.92 -28.11 12.11
C ALA A 454 10.49 -27.76 11.68
N ARG A 455 9.82 -26.91 12.48
CA ARG A 455 8.59 -26.21 12.08
C ARG A 455 8.89 -25.29 10.89
N GLN A 456 8.61 -25.75 9.67
CA GLN A 456 8.27 -24.85 8.58
C GLN A 456 6.86 -24.30 8.85
N GLN A 457 6.72 -22.98 8.89
CA GLN A 457 5.41 -22.32 8.88
C GLN A 457 4.68 -22.71 7.58
N PRO A 458 3.41 -23.13 7.62
CA PRO A 458 2.66 -23.38 6.40
C PRO A 458 2.37 -22.04 5.72
N LEU A 459 2.70 -21.95 4.42
CA LEU A 459 2.13 -20.94 3.52
C LEU A 459 0.62 -21.14 3.49
N HIS A 460 -0.12 -20.32 4.25
CA HIS A 460 -1.58 -20.25 4.14
C HIS A 460 -1.95 -19.64 2.79
N GLN A 461 -2.26 -20.48 1.80
CA GLN A 461 -2.96 -20.05 0.59
C GLN A 461 -4.42 -19.75 0.95
N SER A 462 -4.68 -18.50 1.35
CA SER A 462 -6.04 -17.98 1.49
C SER A 462 -6.63 -17.78 0.09
N ARG A 463 -7.73 -18.45 -0.24
CA ARG A 463 -8.47 -18.21 -1.50
C ARG A 463 -9.54 -17.15 -1.25
N ILE A 464 -9.58 -16.12 -2.10
CA ILE A 464 -10.61 -15.07 -2.12
C ILE A 464 -11.76 -15.54 -3.01
N GLU A 465 -12.98 -15.57 -2.48
CA GLU A 465 -14.20 -15.88 -3.25
C GLU A 465 -15.14 -14.66 -3.22
N LEU A 466 -15.61 -14.22 -4.39
CA LEU A 466 -16.79 -13.36 -4.51
C LEU A 466 -18.03 -14.24 -4.64
N GLU A 467 -18.98 -14.08 -3.74
CA GLU A 467 -20.30 -14.68 -3.85
C GLU A 467 -21.35 -13.57 -4.01
N SER A 468 -22.21 -13.71 -5.02
CA SER A 468 -23.41 -12.89 -5.19
C SER A 468 -24.62 -13.75 -4.91
N LEU A 469 -25.42 -13.40 -3.90
CA LEU A 469 -26.67 -14.05 -3.56
C LEU A 469 -27.82 -13.06 -3.76
N MET A 470 -28.71 -13.35 -4.69
CA MET A 470 -30.02 -12.69 -4.76
C MET A 470 -31.00 -13.55 -3.96
N SER A 471 -31.55 -13.02 -2.86
CA SER A 471 -32.61 -13.68 -2.11
C SER A 471 -33.93 -12.93 -2.33
N ARG A 472 -34.94 -13.64 -2.84
CA ARG A 472 -36.34 -13.18 -2.79
C ARG A 472 -36.93 -13.62 -1.46
N THR A 473 -37.23 -12.70 -0.57
CA THR A 473 -37.95 -13.01 0.67
C THR A 473 -39.46 -13.02 0.41
N SER A 474 -40.03 -14.20 0.09
CA SER A 474 -41.48 -14.41 0.05
C SER A 474 -41.97 -15.16 1.29
N ARG A 475 -42.84 -14.55 2.09
CA ARG A 475 -43.80 -15.25 2.96
C ARG A 475 -45.13 -14.51 2.95
N THR A 476 -46.12 -14.99 2.19
CA THR A 476 -47.32 -15.69 2.73
C THR A 476 -48.41 -15.97 1.68
N SER A 477 -49.04 -17.14 1.90
CA SER A 477 -50.36 -17.64 1.48
C SER A 477 -50.76 -17.63 0.01
N ALA A 478 -50.91 -18.87 -0.50
CA ALA A 478 -51.58 -19.23 -1.74
C ALA A 478 -52.93 -18.53 -1.91
N LEU A 479 -53.18 -18.04 -3.13
CA LEU A 479 -54.47 -18.07 -3.83
C LEU A 479 -54.24 -17.75 -5.32
N SER A 480 -54.49 -18.76 -6.16
CA SER A 480 -54.85 -18.75 -7.59
C SER A 480 -54.25 -17.69 -8.54
N GLU A 481 -53.40 -18.17 -9.45
CA GLU A 481 -53.15 -17.63 -10.81
C GLU A 481 -54.45 -17.44 -11.63
N PRO A 482 -54.52 -16.49 -12.60
CA PRO A 482 -53.85 -16.68 -13.89
C PRO A 482 -53.25 -15.45 -14.63
N ARG A 483 -52.18 -15.79 -15.39
CA ARG A 483 -51.76 -15.35 -16.74
C ARG A 483 -51.30 -13.90 -17.05
N ALA A 484 -49.98 -13.82 -17.25
CA ALA A 484 -49.24 -13.41 -18.45
C ALA A 484 -49.41 -11.99 -19.01
N GLY A 485 -48.38 -11.17 -18.78
CA GLY A 485 -48.04 -9.96 -19.53
C GLY A 485 -46.57 -9.60 -19.30
N THR A 486 -45.75 -9.80 -20.32
CA THR A 486 -44.34 -9.42 -20.54
C THR A 486 -43.64 -8.61 -19.44
N ALA A 487 -42.75 -9.26 -18.68
CA ALA A 487 -41.72 -8.59 -17.90
C ALA A 487 -40.36 -8.81 -18.58
N ASP A 488 -39.69 -7.72 -18.94
CA ASP A 488 -38.35 -7.71 -19.51
C ASP A 488 -37.37 -8.41 -18.55
N SER A 489 -36.80 -9.53 -18.99
CA SER A 489 -35.80 -10.25 -18.23
C SER A 489 -34.46 -9.54 -18.34
N TYR A 490 -33.99 -8.94 -17.25
CA TYR A 490 -32.59 -8.51 -17.12
C TYR A 490 -31.71 -9.76 -16.98
N THR A 491 -31.03 -10.14 -18.07
CA THR A 491 -30.04 -11.22 -18.09
C THR A 491 -28.73 -10.71 -17.49
N TYR A 492 -28.41 -11.11 -16.25
CA TYR A 492 -27.09 -10.87 -15.66
C TYR A 492 -26.19 -12.08 -15.92
N THR A 493 -25.11 -11.86 -16.69
CA THR A 493 -24.12 -12.90 -17.00
C THR A 493 -23.24 -13.19 -15.78
N MET A 494 -23.37 -14.39 -15.22
CA MET A 494 -22.45 -14.95 -14.22
C MET A 494 -21.14 -15.35 -14.91
N ILE A 495 -20.01 -14.77 -14.49
CA ILE A 495 -18.68 -15.21 -14.91
C ILE A 495 -18.13 -16.15 -13.84
N THR A 496 -18.27 -17.45 -14.07
CA THR A 496 -17.52 -18.49 -13.34
C THR A 496 -16.10 -18.56 -13.90
N VAL A 497 -15.09 -18.33 -13.06
CA VAL A 497 -13.69 -18.60 -13.42
C VAL A 497 -13.37 -20.04 -13.03
N GLU A 498 -13.42 -20.95 -13.99
CA GLU A 498 -12.89 -22.32 -13.82
C GLU A 498 -11.36 -22.33 -13.95
N PRO A 499 -10.61 -22.95 -13.03
CA PRO A 499 -9.20 -23.23 -13.23
C PRO A 499 -9.02 -24.45 -14.14
N ASN A 500 -8.33 -24.27 -15.27
CA ASN A 500 -7.88 -25.37 -16.14
C ASN A 500 -7.08 -26.42 -15.35
N ALA A 501 -7.60 -27.65 -15.29
CA ALA A 501 -7.13 -28.76 -14.46
C ALA A 501 -5.87 -29.51 -14.97
N VAL A 502 -5.04 -28.92 -15.84
CA VAL A 502 -3.94 -29.66 -16.51
C VAL A 502 -2.54 -29.39 -15.92
N ARG A 503 -2.38 -28.55 -14.89
CA ARG A 503 -1.04 -28.09 -14.44
C ARG A 503 -0.56 -28.57 -13.06
N GLN A 504 -1.17 -29.60 -12.46
CA GLN A 504 -0.76 -30.10 -11.14
C GLN A 504 0.44 -31.06 -11.18
N ASN A 505 0.66 -31.80 -12.28
CA ASN A 505 1.73 -32.80 -12.33
C ASN A 505 3.11 -32.24 -12.70
N TYR A 506 3.19 -31.09 -13.39
CA TYR A 506 4.48 -30.50 -13.80
C TYR A 506 5.19 -29.73 -12.68
N ILE A 507 4.46 -29.21 -11.68
CA ILE A 507 5.02 -28.38 -10.61
C ILE A 507 5.74 -29.24 -9.56
N LYS A 508 5.37 -30.52 -9.41
CA LYS A 508 5.96 -31.40 -8.40
C LYS A 508 7.40 -31.81 -8.74
N GLU A 509 7.69 -32.06 -10.02
CA GLU A 509 9.05 -32.39 -10.47
C GLU A 509 10.01 -31.20 -10.44
N GLU A 510 9.53 -29.97 -10.65
CA GLU A 510 10.38 -28.77 -10.62
C GLU A 510 10.74 -28.33 -9.18
N ILE A 511 9.90 -28.65 -8.19
CA ILE A 511 10.16 -28.35 -6.77
C ILE A 511 11.22 -29.29 -6.19
N ASP A 512 11.21 -30.57 -6.54
CA ASP A 512 12.21 -31.54 -6.06
C ASP A 512 13.61 -31.29 -6.65
N GLN A 513 13.71 -30.73 -7.87
CA GLN A 513 15.01 -30.29 -8.41
C GLN A 513 15.53 -29.01 -7.75
N ARG A 514 14.65 -28.11 -7.30
CA ARG A 514 15.03 -26.84 -6.63
C ARG A 514 15.42 -27.04 -5.16
N SER A 515 14.85 -28.01 -4.45
CA SER A 515 15.19 -28.29 -3.04
C SER A 515 16.63 -28.78 -2.87
N GLY A 516 17.10 -29.64 -3.78
CA GLY A 516 18.49 -30.08 -3.85
C GLY A 516 19.47 -28.95 -4.18
N PHE A 517 19.08 -28.02 -5.06
CA PHE A 517 19.91 -26.86 -5.42
C PHE A 517 20.10 -25.87 -4.26
N ILE A 518 19.08 -25.69 -3.41
CA ILE A 518 19.14 -24.81 -2.24
C ILE A 518 20.09 -25.39 -1.17
N HIS A 519 20.09 -26.71 -0.98
CA HIS A 519 20.96 -27.35 0.02
C HIS A 519 22.44 -27.29 -0.36
N VAL A 520 22.77 -27.50 -1.64
CA VAL A 520 24.15 -27.40 -2.15
C VAL A 520 24.66 -25.94 -2.09
N THR A 521 23.80 -24.97 -2.40
CA THR A 521 24.16 -23.54 -2.36
C THR A 521 24.37 -23.04 -0.93
N LYS A 522 23.54 -23.46 0.03
CA LYS A 522 23.73 -23.14 1.44
C LYS A 522 25.02 -23.75 2.02
N ALA A 523 25.33 -25.00 1.67
CA ALA A 523 26.57 -25.64 2.10
C ALA A 523 27.81 -24.90 1.56
N ALA A 524 27.81 -24.53 0.27
CA ALA A 524 28.91 -23.77 -0.34
C ALA A 524 29.13 -22.39 0.30
N ILE A 525 28.04 -21.68 0.63
CA ILE A 525 28.11 -20.38 1.31
C ILE A 525 28.69 -20.54 2.73
N ILE A 526 28.22 -21.53 3.50
CA ILE A 526 28.72 -21.79 4.85
C ILE A 526 30.20 -22.16 4.83
N THR A 527 30.63 -23.01 3.89
CA THR A 527 32.06 -23.36 3.72
C THR A 527 32.89 -22.14 3.33
N GLY A 528 32.38 -21.26 2.47
CA GLY A 528 33.03 -19.99 2.12
C GLY A 528 33.22 -19.06 3.32
N PHE A 529 32.20 -18.91 4.16
CA PHE A 529 32.31 -18.13 5.40
C PHE A 529 33.28 -18.75 6.40
N LEU A 530 33.32 -20.07 6.54
CA LEU A 530 34.27 -20.75 7.43
C LEU A 530 35.72 -20.53 6.97
N LEU A 531 35.99 -20.61 5.67
CA LEU A 531 37.33 -20.38 5.11
C LEU A 531 37.76 -18.92 5.28
N LEU A 532 36.86 -17.95 5.09
CA LEU A 532 37.12 -16.54 5.38
C LEU A 532 37.43 -16.32 6.87
N PHE A 533 36.70 -16.98 7.76
CA PHE A 533 36.91 -16.86 9.20
C PHE A 533 38.26 -17.45 9.64
N ILE A 534 38.65 -18.60 9.08
CA ILE A 534 39.97 -19.20 9.32
C ILE A 534 41.09 -18.30 8.79
N GLY A 535 40.90 -17.69 7.61
CA GLY A 535 41.83 -16.73 7.03
C GLY A 535 42.01 -15.48 7.91
N PHE A 536 40.91 -14.88 8.37
CA PHE A 536 40.94 -13.74 9.28
C PHE A 536 41.59 -14.08 10.63
N TYR A 537 41.30 -15.25 11.19
CA TYR A 537 41.89 -15.68 12.46
C TYR A 537 43.39 -15.95 12.34
N GLY A 538 43.83 -16.55 11.23
CA GLY A 538 45.25 -16.71 10.90
C GLY A 538 45.96 -15.36 10.76
N TRP A 539 45.36 -14.41 10.05
CA TRP A 539 45.88 -13.06 9.91
C TRP A 539 45.97 -12.33 11.25
N TYR A 540 44.94 -12.42 12.09
CA TYR A 540 44.94 -11.82 13.42
C TYR A 540 46.07 -12.37 14.31
N ARG A 541 46.36 -13.68 14.24
CA ARG A 541 47.46 -14.32 14.97
C ARG A 541 48.83 -13.82 14.48
N ILE A 542 49.02 -13.69 13.17
CA ILE A 542 50.25 -13.17 12.56
C ILE A 542 50.44 -11.70 12.94
N TRP A 543 49.39 -10.88 12.79
CA TRP A 543 49.40 -9.47 13.14
C TRP A 543 49.68 -9.25 14.64
N SER A 544 49.05 -10.03 15.52
CA SER A 544 49.30 -10.00 16.97
C SER A 544 50.74 -10.39 17.34
N PHE A 545 51.35 -11.32 16.60
CA PHE A 545 52.76 -11.69 16.79
C PHE A 545 53.70 -10.56 16.36
N PHE A 546 53.51 -9.97 15.17
CA PHE A 546 54.31 -8.84 14.70
C PHE A 546 54.16 -7.60 15.59
N PHE A 547 52.95 -7.34 16.11
CA PHE A 547 52.72 -6.25 17.06
C PHE A 547 53.48 -6.47 18.38
N LYS A 548 53.62 -7.71 18.84
CA LYS A 548 54.45 -8.05 20.02
C LYS A 548 55.95 -7.95 19.75
N CYS A 549 56.39 -8.07 18.50
CA CYS A 549 57.80 -7.95 18.10
C CYS A 549 58.22 -6.53 17.72
N ARG A 550 57.28 -5.57 17.64
CA ARG A 550 57.47 -4.20 17.10
C ARG A 550 58.49 -3.30 17.83
N ASN A 551 59.24 -3.79 18.82
CA ASN A 551 60.28 -3.00 19.52
C ASN A 551 61.42 -3.84 20.11
N ARG A 552 61.79 -4.99 19.50
CA ARG A 552 62.96 -5.75 19.94
C ARG A 552 64.10 -5.62 18.92
N SER A 553 65.18 -4.95 19.33
CA SER A 553 66.47 -5.01 18.64
C SER A 553 67.20 -6.28 19.06
N CYS A 554 67.58 -7.13 18.10
CA CYS A 554 68.50 -8.24 18.37
C CYS A 554 69.94 -7.75 18.11
N THR A 555 70.76 -7.77 19.15
CA THR A 555 72.19 -7.44 19.10
C THR A 555 72.98 -8.70 19.38
N GLU A 556 73.82 -9.11 18.44
CA GLU A 556 74.71 -10.25 18.61
C GLU A 556 76.18 -9.79 18.53
N LYS A 557 77.01 -10.28 19.45
CA LYS A 557 78.44 -9.95 19.52
C LYS A 557 79.24 -11.05 18.84
N LEU A 558 79.99 -10.67 17.81
CA LEU A 558 80.82 -11.61 17.07
C LEU A 558 82.13 -11.90 17.85
N PRO A 559 82.78 -13.05 17.61
CA PRO A 559 83.99 -13.47 18.35
C PRO A 559 85.19 -12.52 18.24
N ASN A 560 85.19 -11.61 17.26
CA ASN A 560 86.23 -10.59 17.06
C ASN A 560 85.94 -9.27 17.81
N GLY A 561 84.91 -9.22 18.66
CA GLY A 561 84.56 -8.07 19.50
C GLY A 561 83.67 -7.02 18.84
N SER A 562 83.31 -7.19 17.56
CA SER A 562 82.33 -6.32 16.89
C SER A 562 80.89 -6.72 17.21
N THR A 563 79.96 -5.75 17.19
CA THR A 563 78.54 -5.98 17.50
C THR A 563 77.71 -5.69 16.25
N VAL A 564 76.83 -6.61 15.87
CA VAL A 564 75.89 -6.43 14.74
C VAL A 564 74.48 -6.27 15.31
N THR A 565 73.81 -5.20 14.91
CA THR A 565 72.41 -4.93 15.25
C THR A 565 71.60 -5.00 13.97
N SER A 566 70.69 -5.97 13.83
CA SER A 566 69.73 -5.96 12.72
C SER A 566 68.41 -5.35 13.18
N LEU A 567 67.94 -4.36 12.43
CA LEU A 567 66.57 -3.86 12.54
C LEU A 567 65.71 -4.72 11.62
N ILE A 568 64.78 -5.48 12.20
CA ILE A 568 63.77 -6.19 11.42
C ILE A 568 62.86 -5.12 10.81
N ASP A 569 62.98 -4.90 9.50
CA ASP A 569 62.08 -4.00 8.76
C ASP A 569 60.67 -4.63 8.70
N THR A 570 59.90 -4.30 9.72
CA THR A 570 58.55 -4.79 9.93
C THR A 570 57.56 -4.19 8.93
N GLU A 571 57.86 -3.05 8.31
CA GLU A 571 56.96 -2.41 7.34
C GLU A 571 56.98 -3.13 5.99
N SER A 572 58.16 -3.49 5.50
CA SER A 572 58.32 -4.25 4.25
C SER A 572 57.68 -5.65 4.33
N THR A 573 57.78 -6.30 5.49
CA THR A 573 57.20 -7.63 5.71
C THR A 573 55.67 -7.58 5.83
N LEU A 574 55.13 -6.53 6.46
CA LEU A 574 53.68 -6.29 6.58
C LEU A 574 53.06 -5.93 5.22
N LEU A 575 53.79 -5.18 4.39
CA LEU A 575 53.36 -4.81 3.04
C LEU A 575 53.27 -6.05 2.13
N ILE A 576 54.30 -6.90 2.11
CA ILE A 576 54.32 -8.12 1.30
C ILE A 576 53.21 -9.09 1.73
N SER A 577 53.00 -9.26 3.03
CA SER A 577 51.93 -10.14 3.54
C SER A 577 50.53 -9.58 3.28
N THR A 578 50.36 -8.26 3.28
CA THR A 578 49.09 -7.61 2.89
C THR A 578 48.80 -7.77 1.39
N ILE A 579 49.83 -7.66 0.54
CA ILE A 579 49.70 -7.85 -0.91
C ILE A 579 49.33 -9.30 -1.24
N ILE A 580 49.94 -10.29 -0.57
CA ILE A 580 49.63 -11.71 -0.77
C ILE A 580 48.18 -12.03 -0.37
N LEU A 581 47.71 -11.51 0.77
CA LEU A 581 46.32 -11.67 1.21
C LEU A 581 45.31 -11.02 0.27
N PHE A 582 45.63 -9.82 -0.23
CA PHE A 582 44.77 -9.15 -1.20
C PHE A 582 44.67 -9.95 -2.50
N TYR A 583 45.80 -10.50 -2.97
CA TYR A 583 45.83 -11.35 -4.16
C TYR A 583 45.01 -12.64 -3.96
N GLU A 584 45.14 -13.32 -2.82
CA GLU A 584 44.34 -14.51 -2.52
C GLU A 584 42.83 -14.22 -2.41
N MET A 585 42.44 -13.10 -1.80
CA MET A 585 41.03 -12.68 -1.72
C MET A 585 40.43 -12.33 -3.09
N CYS A 586 41.22 -11.70 -3.98
CA CYS A 586 40.81 -11.41 -5.35
C CYS A 586 40.64 -12.68 -6.19
N VAL A 587 41.56 -13.65 -6.05
CA VAL A 587 41.47 -14.94 -6.76
C VAL A 587 40.25 -15.73 -6.30
N VAL A 588 39.98 -15.80 -4.99
CA VAL A 588 38.77 -16.46 -4.46
C VAL A 588 37.50 -15.77 -4.94
N SER A 589 37.47 -14.43 -4.96
CA SER A 589 36.31 -13.68 -5.46
C SER A 589 36.09 -13.85 -6.96
N MET A 590 37.15 -13.91 -7.77
CA MET A 590 37.03 -14.21 -9.21
C MET A 590 36.51 -15.63 -9.44
N ILE A 591 37.01 -16.62 -8.70
CA ILE A 591 36.54 -18.00 -8.82
C ILE A 591 35.05 -18.07 -8.45
N VAL A 592 34.63 -17.50 -7.33
CA VAL A 592 33.21 -17.47 -6.91
C VAL A 592 32.34 -16.73 -7.94
N GLY A 593 32.83 -15.62 -8.49
CA GLY A 593 32.13 -14.83 -9.52
C GLY A 593 31.96 -15.56 -10.86
N VAL A 594 32.96 -16.33 -11.29
CA VAL A 594 32.88 -17.17 -12.50
C VAL A 594 31.92 -18.35 -12.30
N PHE A 595 31.86 -18.92 -11.09
CA PHE A 595 30.96 -20.02 -10.75
C PHE A 595 29.48 -19.61 -10.69
N LEU A 596 29.18 -18.44 -10.12
CA LEU A 596 27.81 -17.89 -10.10
C LEU A 596 27.27 -17.62 -11.52
N LYS A 597 28.16 -17.45 -12.50
CA LYS A 597 27.80 -17.05 -13.88
C LYS A 597 27.69 -18.22 -14.88
N ARG A 598 28.28 -19.41 -14.63
CA ARG A 598 28.41 -20.45 -15.68
C ARG A 598 27.90 -21.88 -15.40
N ARG A 599 27.30 -22.20 -14.24
CA ARG A 599 26.63 -23.51 -13.97
C ARG A 599 27.39 -24.76 -14.51
N LEU A 600 28.69 -24.89 -14.25
CA LEU A 600 29.49 -26.04 -14.72
C LEU A 600 29.83 -27.02 -13.59
N PHE A 601 29.47 -28.29 -13.76
CA PHE A 601 29.74 -29.42 -12.87
C PHE A 601 31.15 -29.99 -13.10
N LEU A 602 32.17 -29.55 -12.34
CA LEU A 602 33.49 -30.20 -12.30
C LEU A 602 34.11 -30.11 -10.89
N LEU A 603 33.50 -30.79 -9.91
CA LEU A 603 34.02 -30.93 -8.54
C LEU A 603 35.44 -31.56 -8.42
N PRO A 604 35.86 -32.52 -9.28
CA PRO A 604 37.18 -33.15 -9.16
C PRO A 604 38.34 -32.22 -9.51
N LEU A 605 38.17 -31.32 -10.48
CA LEU A 605 39.21 -30.36 -10.86
C LEU A 605 39.46 -29.34 -9.74
N ILE A 606 38.40 -28.90 -9.05
CA ILE A 606 38.44 -27.93 -7.95
C ILE A 606 39.24 -28.48 -6.77
N LEU A 607 39.03 -29.74 -6.40
CA LEU A 607 39.81 -30.41 -5.35
C LEU A 607 41.29 -30.50 -5.73
N CYS A 608 41.62 -30.81 -6.99
CA CYS A 608 43.00 -30.82 -7.47
C CYS A 608 43.66 -29.43 -7.43
N THR A 609 42.95 -28.35 -7.79
CA THR A 609 43.50 -26.98 -7.77
C THR A 609 43.66 -26.46 -6.34
N LEU A 610 42.71 -26.74 -5.44
CA LEU A 610 42.81 -26.35 -4.03
C LEU A 610 43.92 -27.12 -3.30
N LEU A 611 44.10 -28.41 -3.61
CA LEU A 611 45.20 -29.23 -3.08
C LEU A 611 46.57 -28.77 -3.59
N SER A 612 46.67 -28.33 -4.84
CA SER A 612 47.92 -27.78 -5.38
C SER A 612 48.25 -26.39 -4.84
N CYS A 613 47.25 -25.51 -4.67
CA CYS A 613 47.43 -24.23 -3.98
C CYS A 613 47.88 -24.43 -2.51
N THR A 614 47.24 -25.32 -1.76
CA THR A 614 47.64 -25.59 -0.36
C THR A 614 49.04 -26.21 -0.26
N GLN A 615 49.47 -27.05 -1.22
CA GLN A 615 50.85 -27.55 -1.25
C GLN A 615 51.88 -26.44 -1.54
N VAL A 616 51.55 -25.46 -2.37
CA VAL A 616 52.42 -24.29 -2.65
C VAL A 616 52.52 -23.38 -1.42
N THR A 617 51.42 -23.16 -0.69
CA THR A 617 51.43 -22.39 0.56
C THR A 617 52.22 -23.11 1.65
N PHE A 618 52.11 -24.44 1.76
CA PHE A 618 52.87 -25.23 2.73
C PHE A 618 54.38 -25.26 2.45
N ARG A 619 54.78 -25.25 1.16
CA ARG A 619 56.20 -25.12 0.77
C ARG A 619 56.77 -23.74 1.08
N HIS A 620 56.01 -22.67 0.86
CA HIS A 620 56.43 -21.31 1.23
C HIS A 620 56.51 -21.13 2.76
N CYS A 621 55.56 -21.68 3.52
CA CYS A 621 55.64 -21.67 4.99
C CYS A 621 56.83 -22.47 5.54
N LYS A 622 57.22 -23.59 4.90
CA LYS A 622 58.44 -24.33 5.28
C LYS A 622 59.72 -23.56 4.95
N LEU A 623 59.78 -22.87 3.81
CA LEU A 623 60.90 -22.00 3.45
C LEU A 623 61.06 -20.81 4.42
N LEU A 624 59.95 -20.17 4.79
CA LEU A 624 59.93 -19.13 5.83
C LEU A 624 60.35 -19.68 7.20
N ALA A 625 59.89 -20.88 7.59
CA ALA A 625 60.27 -21.50 8.86
C ALA A 625 61.76 -21.93 8.91
N VAL A 626 62.37 -22.27 7.78
CA VAL A 626 63.81 -22.54 7.66
C VAL A 626 64.62 -21.25 7.74
N TRP A 627 64.15 -20.17 7.11
CA TRP A 627 64.77 -18.84 7.20
C TRP A 627 64.74 -18.29 8.65
N PHE A 628 63.64 -18.50 9.38
CA PHE A 628 63.50 -18.15 10.81
C PHE A 628 64.30 -19.02 11.79
N ARG A 629 64.88 -20.15 11.36
CA ARG A 629 65.83 -20.93 12.18
C ARG A 629 67.30 -20.56 11.92
N LEU A 630 67.57 -19.84 10.83
CA LEU A 630 68.91 -19.40 10.43
C LEU A 630 69.20 -17.95 10.89
N CYS A 631 68.15 -17.15 11.13
CA CYS A 631 68.20 -15.93 11.94
C CYS A 631 67.91 -16.24 13.40
#